data_AF-A0A9N9HCV6-F1
#
_entry.id   AF-A0A9N9HCV6-F1
#
_cell.length_a   1.000
_cell.length_b   1.000
_cell.length_c   1.000
_cell.angle_alpha   90.00
_cell.angle_beta   90.00
_cell.angle_gamma   90.00
#
_symmetry.space_group_name_H-M   'P 1'
#
loop_
_entity.id
_entity.type
_entity.pdbx_description
1 polymer ?
#
loop_
_entity_poly.entity_id
_entity_poly.type
_entity_poly.pdbx_seq_one_letter_code
_entity_poly.pdbx_strand_id
1 'polypeptide(L)'
;EMGPSYVFRVRRFKFANDDVYKLATKVPKINKPKKIKNIDVNEMGDKVGRIHLGKQDLSKLQTRKMKGLKRVAEDYAEEYIEEIPTSKKQKV
;
A
#
# COMPACT_ATOMS: atom_id res chain seq x y z
N GLU A 1 20.54 59.48 5.10
CA GLU A 1 20.28 58.13 4.56
C GLU A 1 21.59 57.38 4.42
N MET A 2 21.64 56.10 4.78
CA MET A 2 22.88 55.31 4.77
C MET A 2 22.71 54.07 3.90
N GLY A 3 22.93 54.26 2.61
CA GLY A 3 22.91 53.22 1.60
C GLY A 3 22.86 53.85 0.21
N PRO A 4 23.59 53.32 -0.78
CA PRO A 4 23.49 53.85 -2.13
C PRO A 4 22.09 53.55 -2.70
N SER A 5 21.46 54.55 -3.29
CA SER A 5 20.15 54.43 -3.94
C SER A 5 20.33 54.26 -5.44
N TYR A 6 19.85 53.16 -6.01
CA TYR A 6 20.01 52.82 -7.42
C TYR A 6 18.67 52.48 -8.08
N VAL A 7 18.53 52.85 -9.35
CA VAL A 7 17.42 52.45 -10.22
C VAL A 7 17.99 51.71 -11.43
N PHE A 8 17.71 50.41 -11.54
CA PHE A 8 18.20 49.58 -12.63
C PHE A 8 17.14 49.40 -13.72
N ARG A 9 17.58 49.38 -14.99
CA ARG A 9 16.77 49.01 -16.16
C ARG A 9 17.53 47.95 -16.96
N VAL A 10 16.85 46.89 -17.34
CA VAL A 10 17.43 45.80 -18.15
C VAL A 10 17.68 46.29 -19.57
N ARG A 11 18.85 45.96 -20.14
CA ARG A 11 19.19 46.24 -21.55
C ARG A 11 19.37 44.91 -22.28
N ARG A 12 20.54 44.65 -22.85
CA ARG A 12 20.82 43.36 -23.53
C ARG A 12 21.17 42.28 -22.52
N PHE A 13 20.76 41.05 -22.80
CA PHE A 13 21.12 39.86 -22.04
C PHE A 13 21.73 38.80 -22.96
N LYS A 14 22.57 37.95 -22.39
CA LYS A 14 23.11 36.75 -23.04
C LYS A 14 22.94 35.59 -22.07
N PHE A 15 22.05 34.66 -22.40
CA PHE A 15 21.89 33.45 -21.61
C PHE A 15 23.08 32.51 -21.80
N ALA A 16 23.35 31.70 -20.78
CA ALA A 16 24.31 30.62 -20.90
C ALA A 16 23.77 29.54 -21.85
N ASN A 17 24.65 28.89 -22.58
CA ASN A 17 24.30 27.69 -23.35
C ASN A 17 23.86 26.58 -22.39
N ASP A 18 22.94 25.74 -22.84
CA ASP A 18 22.34 24.67 -22.01
C ASP A 18 23.39 23.74 -21.40
N ASP A 19 24.43 23.40 -22.13
CA ASP A 19 25.49 22.50 -21.65
C ASP A 19 26.29 23.12 -20.50
N VAL A 20 26.62 24.41 -20.64
CA VAL A 20 27.35 25.17 -19.60
C VAL A 20 26.48 25.33 -18.36
N TYR A 21 25.19 25.63 -18.56
CA TYR A 21 24.25 25.76 -17.45
C TYR A 21 24.07 24.45 -16.68
N LYS A 22 23.94 23.32 -17.38
CA LYS A 22 23.83 21.98 -16.76
C LYS A 22 25.10 21.60 -16.00
N LEU A 23 26.28 21.94 -16.51
CA LEU A 23 27.55 21.68 -15.83
C LEU A 23 27.70 22.52 -14.56
N ALA A 24 27.42 23.82 -14.65
CA ALA A 24 27.52 24.74 -13.52
C ALA A 24 26.53 24.41 -12.39
N THR A 25 25.34 23.92 -12.73
CA THR A 25 24.29 23.56 -11.76
C THR A 25 24.32 22.10 -11.30
N LYS A 26 25.37 21.35 -11.68
CA LYS A 26 25.50 19.93 -11.32
C LYS A 26 25.79 19.76 -9.83
N VAL A 27 24.81 19.24 -9.10
CA VAL A 27 24.98 18.90 -7.67
C VAL A 27 25.76 17.59 -7.54
N PRO A 28 26.73 17.49 -6.61
CA PRO A 28 27.46 16.25 -6.36
C PRO A 28 26.54 15.09 -5.97
N LYS A 29 26.87 13.88 -6.43
CA LYS A 29 26.05 12.67 -6.21
C LYS A 29 25.93 12.29 -4.72
N ILE A 30 26.92 12.65 -3.91
CA ILE A 30 26.94 12.40 -2.45
C ILE A 30 25.79 13.15 -1.77
N ASN A 31 25.52 14.39 -2.19
CA ASN A 31 24.48 15.23 -1.61
C ASN A 31 23.07 14.89 -2.13
N LYS A 32 22.96 14.04 -3.16
CA LYS A 32 21.70 13.56 -3.74
C LYS A 32 21.68 12.03 -3.76
N PRO A 33 21.61 11.38 -2.58
CA PRO A 33 21.49 9.92 -2.52
C PRO A 33 20.23 9.49 -3.25
N LYS A 34 20.37 8.48 -4.13
CA LYS A 34 19.22 7.90 -4.84
C LYS A 34 18.43 7.03 -3.87
N LYS A 35 17.13 7.29 -3.74
CA LYS A 35 16.24 6.40 -2.98
C LYS A 35 16.11 5.06 -3.70
N ILE A 36 16.49 3.98 -3.04
CA ILE A 36 16.26 2.61 -3.52
C ILE A 36 14.87 2.18 -3.03
N LYS A 37 14.04 1.62 -3.92
CA LYS A 37 12.68 1.22 -3.55
C LYS A 37 12.73 0.11 -2.48
N ASN A 38 11.84 0.21 -1.49
CA ASN A 38 11.69 -0.73 -0.38
C ASN A 38 12.89 -0.84 0.59
N ILE A 39 13.89 0.05 0.50
CA ILE A 39 14.98 0.17 1.47
C ILE A 39 14.94 1.58 2.05
N ASP A 40 14.88 1.68 3.38
CA ASP A 40 14.91 2.96 4.09
C ASP A 40 15.93 2.91 5.23
N VAL A 41 16.28 4.08 5.76
CA VAL A 41 17.16 4.20 6.94
C VAL A 41 16.35 4.78 8.09
N ASN A 42 16.33 4.10 9.24
CA ASN A 42 15.61 4.58 10.42
C ASN A 42 16.38 5.74 11.12
N GLU A 43 15.74 6.38 12.10
CA GLU A 43 16.36 7.50 12.86
C GLU A 43 17.62 7.06 13.64
N MET A 44 17.76 5.75 13.92
CA MET A 44 18.91 5.16 14.60
C MET A 44 20.04 4.73 13.63
N GLY A 45 19.85 4.85 12.31
CA GLY A 45 20.86 4.53 11.29
C GLY A 45 20.81 3.10 10.72
N ASP A 46 19.88 2.25 11.14
CA ASP A 46 19.70 0.90 10.59
C ASP A 46 18.99 0.93 9.23
N LYS A 47 19.38 0.01 8.34
CA LYS A 47 18.72 -0.21 7.05
C LYS A 47 17.53 -1.15 7.21
N VAL A 48 16.34 -0.67 6.90
CA VAL A 48 15.09 -1.44 6.97
C VAL A 48 14.55 -1.73 5.58
N GLY A 49 14.21 -3.00 5.32
CA GLY A 49 13.58 -3.46 4.10
C GLY A 49 12.06 -3.65 4.29
N ARG A 50 11.24 -3.17 3.35
CA ARG A 50 9.78 -3.44 3.35
C ARG A 50 9.43 -4.61 2.42
N ILE A 51 8.77 -5.62 2.98
CA ILE A 51 8.20 -6.73 2.22
C ILE A 51 6.71 -6.46 2.02
N HIS A 52 6.25 -6.37 0.77
CA HIS A 52 4.84 -6.20 0.44
C HIS A 52 4.23 -7.57 0.14
N LEU A 53 3.47 -8.11 1.08
CA LEU A 53 2.69 -9.32 0.86
C LEU A 53 1.42 -8.97 0.08
N GLY A 54 1.09 -9.79 -0.93
CA GLY A 54 -0.17 -9.68 -1.65
C GLY A 54 -1.36 -10.11 -0.78
N LYS A 55 -2.57 -9.77 -1.21
CA LYS A 55 -3.80 -10.26 -0.57
C LYS A 55 -3.88 -11.79 -0.74
N GLN A 56 -3.91 -12.52 0.36
CA GLN A 56 -4.09 -13.98 0.36
C GLN A 56 -5.58 -14.30 0.36
N ASP A 57 -6.08 -14.84 -0.76
CA ASP A 57 -7.47 -15.29 -0.89
C ASP A 57 -7.57 -16.79 -0.64
N LEU A 58 -8.12 -17.16 0.52
CA LEU A 58 -8.31 -18.56 0.94
C LEU A 58 -9.65 -19.14 0.49
N SER A 59 -10.53 -18.35 -0.11
CA SER A 59 -11.85 -18.82 -0.57
C SER A 59 -11.76 -19.91 -1.63
N LYS A 60 -10.66 -19.93 -2.39
CA LYS A 60 -10.36 -20.94 -3.41
C LYS A 60 -9.76 -22.22 -2.83
N LEU A 61 -9.37 -22.22 -1.55
CA LEU A 61 -8.73 -23.35 -0.91
C LEU A 61 -9.79 -24.37 -0.50
N GLN A 62 -10.04 -25.36 -1.36
CA GLN A 62 -10.84 -26.51 -0.99
C GLN A 62 -10.02 -27.45 -0.08
N THR A 63 -10.50 -27.67 1.14
CA THR A 63 -9.88 -28.63 2.05
C THR A 63 -10.18 -30.08 1.61
N ARG A 64 -9.37 -31.03 2.10
CA ARG A 64 -9.58 -32.45 1.82
C ARG A 64 -10.95 -32.88 2.38
N LYS A 65 -11.78 -33.48 1.52
CA LYS A 65 -13.09 -34.02 1.90
C LYS A 65 -12.95 -35.33 2.68
N MET A 66 -12.62 -35.22 3.96
CA MET A 66 -12.52 -36.36 4.89
C MET A 66 -13.90 -37.00 5.12
N LYS A 67 -13.93 -38.31 5.43
CA LYS A 67 -15.18 -39.06 5.64
C LYS A 67 -16.02 -38.50 6.79
N GLY A 68 -15.39 -38.07 7.89
CA GLY A 68 -16.08 -37.51 9.06
C GLY A 68 -16.62 -36.09 8.87
N LEU A 69 -16.28 -35.40 7.76
CA LEU A 69 -16.79 -34.06 7.43
C LEU A 69 -17.93 -34.11 6.41
N LYS A 70 -18.30 -35.32 5.95
CA LYS A 70 -19.42 -35.50 5.03
C LYS A 70 -20.69 -35.62 5.86
N ARG A 71 -21.66 -34.75 5.59
CA ARG A 71 -23.00 -34.86 6.17
C ARG A 71 -23.61 -36.21 5.85
N VAL A 72 -24.20 -36.85 6.85
CA VAL A 72 -24.93 -38.11 6.73
C VAL A 72 -26.43 -37.80 6.65
N ALA A 73 -27.24 -38.72 6.13
CA ALA A 73 -28.67 -38.51 5.95
C ALA A 73 -29.42 -38.22 7.27
N GLU A 74 -28.92 -38.68 8.41
CA GLU A 74 -29.48 -38.38 9.74
C GLU A 74 -29.37 -36.89 10.09
N ASP A 75 -28.24 -36.24 9.78
CA ASP A 75 -28.03 -34.82 10.05
C ASP A 75 -29.09 -33.93 9.34
N TYR A 76 -29.50 -34.32 8.12
CA TYR A 76 -30.53 -33.60 7.37
C TYR A 76 -31.93 -33.81 7.93
N ALA A 77 -32.20 -34.98 8.52
CA ALA A 77 -33.49 -35.28 9.13
C ALA A 77 -33.66 -34.51 10.45
N GLU A 78 -32.60 -34.38 11.24
CA GLU A 78 -32.60 -33.57 12.46
C GLU A 78 -32.78 -32.08 12.16
N GLU A 79 -32.09 -31.53 11.15
CA GLU A 79 -32.24 -30.11 10.74
C GLU A 79 -33.66 -29.79 10.23
N TYR A 80 -34.30 -30.71 9.48
CA TYR A 80 -35.69 -30.56 9.03
C TYR A 80 -36.73 -30.64 10.17
N ILE A 81 -36.44 -31.41 11.22
CA ILE A 81 -37.31 -31.53 12.39
C ILE A 81 -37.23 -30.25 13.23
N GLU A 82 -36.06 -29.60 13.29
CA GLU A 82 -35.87 -28.33 14.01
C GLU A 82 -36.47 -27.11 13.30
N GLU A 83 -36.55 -27.09 11.96
CA GLU A 83 -37.12 -25.96 11.19
C GLU A 83 -38.66 -25.88 11.20
N ILE A 84 -39.39 -26.93 11.61
CA ILE A 84 -40.86 -26.88 11.71
C ILE A 84 -41.25 -26.20 13.04
N PRO A 85 -41.81 -24.97 13.05
CA PRO A 85 -42.30 -24.38 14.29
C PRO A 85 -43.48 -25.19 14.80
N THR A 86 -43.35 -25.74 16.01
CA THR A 86 -44.38 -26.53 16.71
C THR A 86 -45.62 -25.68 17.00
N SER A 87 -46.47 -25.50 15.99
CA SER A 87 -47.74 -24.78 16.12
C SER A 87 -48.80 -25.66 16.80
N LYS A 88 -49.30 -25.12 17.91
CA LYS A 88 -50.24 -25.67 18.89
C LYS A 88 -51.49 -26.32 18.27
N LYS A 89 -51.83 -27.55 18.69
CA LYS A 89 -53.20 -28.10 18.58
C LYS A 89 -54.11 -27.43 19.61
N GLN A 90 -55.10 -26.68 19.14
CA GLN A 90 -56.18 -26.12 19.95
C GLN A 90 -57.26 -27.19 20.12
N LYS A 91 -57.65 -27.44 21.38
CA LYS A 91 -58.62 -28.45 21.82
C LYS A 91 -60.04 -27.91 21.58
N VAL A 92 -60.90 -28.69 20.92
CA VAL A 92 -62.36 -28.63 21.04
C VAL A 92 -62.81 -29.95 21.63
#